data_AF-A0A8H7CCB5-F1
#
_entry.id   AF-A0A8H7CCB5-F1
#
_cell.length_a   1.000
_cell.length_b   1.000
_cell.length_c   1.000
_cell.angle_alpha   90.00
_cell.angle_beta   90.00
_cell.angle_gamma   90.00
#
_symmetry.space_group_name_H-M   'P 1'
#
loop_
_entity.id
_entity.type
_entity.pdbx_description
1 polymer ?
#
loop_
_entity_poly.entity_id
_entity_poly.type
_entity_poly.pdbx_seq_one_letter_code
_entity_poly.pdbx_strand_id
1 'polypeptide(L)'
;MVRLITHNLLACHVKGCTSNNFPLEFKDVQLVPHESWGILRYRTKLPRCLDDDFLKTLHHVLLEIHVEEGIMICPNCKHNYPISNGIPNMLLAEHEIG
;
A
#
# COMPACT_ATOMS: atom_id res chain seq x y z
N MET A 1 4.88 9.44 -4.67
CA MET A 1 3.70 8.60 -4.91
C MET A 1 3.87 7.23 -4.27
N VAL A 2 2.87 6.77 -3.51
CA VAL A 2 2.88 5.47 -2.85
C VAL A 2 2.45 4.42 -3.84
N ARG A 3 3.41 3.67 -4.38
CA ARG A 3 3.13 2.49 -5.21
C ARG A 3 2.61 1.36 -4.34
N LEU A 4 1.84 0.44 -4.91
CA LEU A 4 1.34 -0.72 -4.15
C LEU A 4 2.48 -1.60 -3.60
N ILE A 5 3.64 -1.66 -4.27
CA ILE A 5 4.82 -2.31 -3.70
C ILE A 5 5.30 -1.66 -2.39
N THR A 6 5.22 -0.33 -2.29
CA THR A 6 5.70 0.41 -1.12
C THR A 6 4.88 0.07 0.11
N HIS A 7 3.57 -0.11 -0.05
CA HIS A 7 2.69 -0.55 1.02
C HIS A 7 3.11 -1.91 1.63
N ASN A 8 3.68 -2.81 0.82
CA ASN A 8 4.19 -4.09 1.29
C ASN A 8 5.49 -3.99 2.12
N LEU A 9 6.03 -2.78 2.31
CA LEU A 9 7.24 -2.53 3.09
C LEU A 9 6.99 -1.64 4.32
N LEU A 10 5.80 -1.05 4.45
CA LEU A 10 5.49 -0.09 5.51
C LEU A 10 4.77 -0.79 6.67
N ALA A 11 5.41 -0.79 7.83
CA ALA A 11 4.86 -1.27 9.10
C ALA A 11 4.73 -0.12 10.12
N CYS A 12 3.80 -0.26 11.06
CA CYS A 12 3.62 0.68 12.16
C CYS A 12 4.70 0.50 13.24
N HIS A 13 5.28 1.62 13.68
CA HIS A 13 6.31 1.67 14.72
C HIS A 13 5.93 2.56 15.91
N VAL A 14 4.64 2.86 16.08
CA VAL A 14 4.15 3.50 17.31
C VAL A 14 4.60 2.69 18.52
N LYS A 15 5.07 3.39 19.55
CA LYS A 15 5.52 2.82 20.83
C LYS A 15 4.54 1.76 21.34
N GLY A 16 5.07 0.57 21.63
CA GLY A 16 4.29 -0.57 22.12
C GLY A 16 3.57 -1.38 21.03
N CYS A 17 3.64 -0.99 19.75
CA CYS A 17 3.02 -1.69 18.64
C CYS A 17 3.97 -2.74 18.02
N THR A 18 4.18 -3.87 18.70
CA THR A 18 5.16 -4.90 18.31
C THR A 18 4.59 -6.13 17.60
N SER A 19 3.28 -6.30 17.57
CA SER A 19 2.58 -7.39 16.87
C SER A 19 1.46 -6.83 16.00
N ASN A 20 1.05 -7.56 14.95
CA ASN A 20 -0.02 -7.15 14.04
C ASN A 20 0.09 -5.69 13.55
N ASN A 21 1.32 -5.21 13.32
CA ASN A 21 1.63 -3.84 12.90
C ASN A 21 1.91 -3.74 11.39
N PHE A 22 1.74 -4.85 10.67
CA PHE A 22 1.88 -5.01 9.23
C PHE A 22 0.92 -6.11 8.73
N PRO A 23 0.27 -5.95 7.55
CA PRO A 23 0.25 -4.75 6.72
C PRO A 23 -0.61 -3.64 7.34
N LEU A 24 -0.39 -2.39 6.93
CA LEU A 24 -1.33 -1.30 7.25
C LEU A 24 -2.61 -1.47 6.41
N GLU A 25 -3.75 -0.96 6.86
CA GLU A 25 -5.03 -1.06 6.15
C GLU A 25 -5.28 0.22 5.35
N PHE A 26 -5.45 0.11 4.03
CA PHE A 26 -5.88 1.24 3.22
C PHE A 26 -7.35 1.56 3.49
N LYS A 27 -7.64 2.86 3.69
CA LYS A 27 -8.99 3.39 3.85
C LYS A 27 -9.17 4.66 3.04
N ASP A 28 -10.33 4.80 2.41
CA ASP A 28 -10.75 5.99 1.66
C ASP A 28 -9.71 6.44 0.61
N VAL A 29 -9.12 5.47 -0.10
CA VAL A 29 -8.01 5.72 -1.06
C VAL A 29 -8.49 6.10 -2.45
N GLN A 30 -7.85 7.12 -3.02
CA GLN A 30 -7.90 7.47 -4.44
C GLN A 30 -6.73 6.81 -5.16
N LEU A 31 -7.04 5.86 -6.05
CA LEU A 31 -6.07 5.21 -6.92
C LEU A 31 -5.96 5.98 -8.23
N VAL A 32 -4.73 6.15 -8.71
CA VAL A 32 -4.45 6.70 -10.04
C VAL A 32 -3.87 5.57 -10.90
N PRO A 33 -4.66 4.98 -11.80
CA PRO A 33 -4.15 4.04 -12.77
C PRO A 33 -3.38 4.79 -13.87
N HIS A 34 -2.23 4.27 -14.27
CA HIS A 34 -1.60 4.71 -15.51
C HIS A 34 -2.47 4.21 -16.67
N GLU A 35 -2.90 5.12 -17.56
CA GLU A 35 -4.10 5.05 -18.43
C GLU A 35 -4.16 3.90 -19.47
N SER A 36 -3.31 2.89 -19.40
CA SER A 36 -3.29 1.85 -20.43
C SER A 36 -4.38 0.78 -20.21
N TRP A 37 -4.48 0.15 -19.03
CA TRP A 37 -5.29 -1.07 -18.88
C TRP A 37 -6.22 -0.99 -17.66
N GLY A 38 -7.54 -0.94 -17.90
CA GLY A 38 -8.55 -0.96 -16.83
C GLY A 38 -8.42 -2.21 -15.95
N ILE A 39 -8.17 -1.99 -14.65
CA ILE A 39 -7.93 -2.98 -13.57
C ILE A 39 -9.07 -4.02 -13.40
N LEU A 40 -10.21 -3.84 -14.06
CA LEU A 40 -11.45 -4.59 -13.86
C LEU A 40 -11.50 -6.00 -14.50
N ARG A 41 -10.38 -6.59 -14.94
CA ARG A 41 -10.40 -7.87 -15.69
C ARG A 41 -9.60 -9.04 -15.13
N TYR A 42 -9.12 -9.03 -13.88
CA TYR A 42 -8.33 -10.15 -13.36
C TYR A 42 -8.93 -10.80 -12.09
N ARG A 43 -10.03 -11.53 -12.26
CA ARG A 43 -10.33 -12.69 -11.38
C ARG A 43 -9.75 -13.93 -12.04
N THR A 44 -8.50 -14.23 -11.76
CA THR A 44 -7.85 -15.40 -12.36
C THR A 44 -6.95 -16.07 -11.34
N LYS A 45 -7.06 -17.41 -11.31
CA LYS A 45 -6.24 -18.30 -10.48
C LYS A 45 -4.76 -17.90 -10.59
N LEU A 46 -4.03 -18.01 -9.47
CA LEU A 46 -2.58 -17.83 -9.44
C LEU A 46 -1.95 -18.71 -10.53
N PRO A 47 -1.14 -18.14 -11.46
CA PRO A 47 -0.54 -18.93 -12.53
C PRO A 47 0.46 -19.93 -11.95
N ARG A 48 0.63 -21.07 -12.63
CA ARG A 48 1.56 -22.12 -12.20
C ARG A 48 3.03 -21.81 -12.54
N CYS A 49 3.26 -20.86 -13.45
CA CYS A 49 4.59 -20.39 -13.85
C CYS A 49 4.58 -18.88 -14.03
N LEU A 50 5.74 -18.25 -13.83
CA LEU A 50 5.96 -16.82 -14.04
C LEU A 50 6.35 -16.61 -15.50
N ASP A 51 5.36 -16.51 -16.39
CA ASP A 51 5.59 -16.11 -17.77
C ASP A 51 5.73 -14.59 -17.89
N ASP A 52 6.27 -14.12 -19.01
CA ASP A 52 6.53 -12.69 -19.25
C ASP A 52 5.25 -11.85 -19.17
N ASP A 53 4.10 -12.41 -19.55
CA ASP A 53 2.82 -11.68 -19.52
C ASP A 53 2.29 -11.51 -18.10
N PHE A 54 2.47 -12.52 -17.25
CA PHE A 54 2.23 -12.38 -15.83
C PHE A 54 3.20 -11.38 -15.18
N LEU A 55 4.49 -11.44 -15.51
CA LEU A 55 5.48 -10.50 -14.97
C LEU A 55 5.16 -9.04 -15.36
N LYS A 56 4.74 -8.78 -16.61
CA LYS A 56 4.26 -7.46 -17.04
C LYS A 56 3.03 -7.02 -16.26
N THR A 57 2.09 -7.93 -16.01
CA THR A 57 0.89 -7.64 -15.24
C THR A 57 1.24 -7.30 -13.78
N LEU A 58 2.13 -8.09 -13.18
CA LEU A 58 2.59 -7.86 -11.81
C LEU A 58 3.35 -6.54 -11.69
N HIS A 59 4.21 -6.24 -12.67
CA HIS A 59 4.91 -4.95 -12.77
C HIS A 59 3.92 -3.78 -12.79
N HIS A 60 2.90 -3.85 -13.66
CA HIS A 60 1.87 -2.81 -13.74
C HIS A 60 1.18 -2.60 -12.39
N VAL A 61 0.72 -3.70 -11.76
CA VAL A 61 0.00 -3.60 -10.48
C VAL A 61 0.89 -3.07 -9.36
N LEU A 62 2.10 -3.61 -9.20
CA LEU A 62 2.94 -3.28 -8.05
C LEU A 62 3.68 -1.95 -8.20
N LEU A 63 4.04 -1.56 -9.43
CA LEU A 63 4.95 -0.45 -9.69
C LEU A 63 4.30 0.73 -10.42
N GLU A 64 3.26 0.52 -11.22
CA GLU A 64 2.61 1.60 -11.97
C GLU A 64 1.38 2.14 -11.23
N ILE A 65 0.60 1.28 -10.57
CA ILE A 65 -0.53 1.71 -9.73
C ILE A 65 -0.02 2.32 -8.43
N HIS A 66 -0.58 3.46 -8.09
CA HIS A 66 -0.24 4.18 -6.87
C HIS A 66 -1.46 4.90 -6.27
N VAL A 67 -1.37 5.17 -4.97
CA VAL A 67 -2.34 5.96 -4.20
C VAL A 67 -1.93 7.42 -4.24
N GLU A 68 -2.87 8.30 -4.55
CA GLU A 68 -2.69 9.76 -4.55
C GLU A 68 -3.17 10.37 -3.22
N GLU A 69 -4.37 10.02 -2.79
CA GLU A 69 -4.97 10.48 -1.52
C GLU A 69 -5.51 9.28 -0.74
N GLY A 70 -5.54 9.36 0.60
CA GLY A 70 -6.16 8.36 1.47
C GLY A 70 -5.48 8.21 2.82
N ILE A 71 -5.76 7.12 3.53
CA ILE A 71 -5.19 6.84 4.86
C ILE A 71 -4.73 5.38 4.93
N MET A 72 -3.57 5.14 5.56
CA MET A 72 -3.14 3.82 6.01
C MET A 72 -3.32 3.70 7.53
N ILE A 73 -4.07 2.71 7.99
CA ILE A 73 -4.42 2.52 9.40
C ILE A 73 -3.70 1.29 9.96
N CYS A 74 -3.03 1.41 11.09
CA CYS A 74 -2.43 0.24 11.74
C CYS A 74 -3.52 -0.70 12.30
N PRO A 75 -3.51 -2.01 11.98
CA PRO A 75 -4.52 -2.93 12.50
C PRO A 75 -4.43 -3.16 14.00
N ASN A 76 -3.25 -3.00 14.61
CA ASN A 76 -3.05 -3.14 16.06
C ASN A 76 -3.39 -1.86 16.83
N CYS A 77 -2.59 -0.80 16.70
CA CYS A 77 -2.75 0.42 17.51
C CYS A 77 -3.75 1.45 16.96
N LYS A 78 -4.29 1.24 15.75
CA LYS A 78 -5.25 2.14 15.07
C LYS A 78 -4.70 3.53 14.74
N HIS A 79 -3.39 3.72 14.79
CA HIS A 79 -2.75 4.97 14.33
C HIS A 79 -2.97 5.18 12.83
N ASN A 80 -3.19 6.43 12.43
CA ASN A 80 -3.52 6.83 11.07
C ASN A 80 -2.31 7.50 10.40
N TYR A 81 -1.87 6.95 9.28
CA TYR A 81 -0.84 7.50 8.42
C TYR A 81 -1.50 8.10 7.17
N PRO A 82 -1.78 9.42 7.14
CA PRO A 82 -2.42 10.05 5.99
C PRO A 82 -1.50 10.06 4.78
N ILE A 83 -2.08 9.91 3.60
CA ILE A 83 -1.41 10.00 2.30
C ILE A 83 -1.97 11.24 1.60
N SER A 84 -1.07 12.14 1.20
CA SER A 84 -1.42 13.34 0.43
C SER A 84 -0.40 13.56 -0.68
N ASN A 85 -0.88 13.89 -1.89
CA ASN A 85 -0.06 13.99 -3.10
C ASN A 85 0.82 12.73 -3.31
N GLY A 86 0.28 11.57 -2.92
CA GLY A 86 0.94 10.29 -2.91
C GLY A 86 2.18 10.19 -2.03
N ILE A 87 2.29 11.00 -0.98
CA ILE A 87 3.36 10.89 0.02
C ILE A 87 2.69 10.45 1.34
N PRO A 88 3.05 9.28 1.89
CA PRO A 88 2.53 8.84 3.17
C PRO A 88 3.29 9.59 4.28
N ASN A 89 2.56 10.22 5.20
CA ASN A 89 3.16 10.76 6.40
C ASN A 89 3.40 9.62 7.41
N MET A 90 4.64 9.19 7.54
CA MET A 90 5.08 8.14 8.48
C MET A 90 5.73 8.71 9.74
N LEU A 91 5.64 10.03 9.97
CA LEU A 91 6.20 10.67 11.15
C LEU A 91 5.34 10.37 12.37
N LEU A 92 6.01 10.17 13.51
CA LEU A 92 5.39 9.95 14.81
C LEU A 92 5.70 11.13 15.72
N ALA A 93 4.77 11.47 16.61
CA ALA A 93 5.01 12.47 17.64
C ALA A 93 5.98 11.94 18.71
N GLU A 94 6.59 12.85 19.48
CA GLU A 94 7.58 12.50 20.52
C GLU A 94 7.05 11.52 21.59
N HIS A 95 5.74 11.57 21.89
CA HIS A 95 5.12 10.67 22.86
C HIS A 95 4.78 9.29 22.26
N GLU A 96 4.76 9.18 20.93
CA GLU A 96 4.48 7.95 20.19
C GLU A 96 5.76 7.19 19.84
N ILE A 97 6.93 7.76 20.10
CA ILE A 97 8.22 7.11 19.99
C ILE A 97 8.68 6.63 21.37
N GLY A 98 9.35 5.49 21.43
CA GLY A 98 9.85 4.94 22.69
C GLY A 98 10.57 3.62 22.53
#